data_AF-A0A8T5RZZ6-F1
#
_entry.id   AF-A0A8T5RZZ6-F1
#
_cell.length_a   1.000
_cell.length_b   1.000
_cell.length_c   1.000
_cell.angle_alpha   90.00
_cell.angle_beta   90.00
_cell.angle_gamma   90.00
#
_symmetry.space_group_name_H-M   'P 1'
#
loop_
_entity.id
_entity.type
_entity.pdbx_description
1 polymer ?
#
loop_
_entity_poly.entity_id
_entity_poly.type
_entity_poly.pdbx_seq_one_letter_code
_entity_poly.pdbx_strand_id
1 'polypeptide(L)'
;MRRQLKAILIIISLLIALGITLTFVLPYFKQPTTSNKGVVRIYVNSTIANILSTEIDQYEQDVINQGYTVQVVNWSNTNVNVLRNDLINASMHSEGLEGAVIIGDLPAAFLQYLDVPWSKNRTYPCDLFLTDLDGQWVDNDLADGLFDAHNNGTGDIYPEIWLGRICPESLNNLNHLTAYRNYFARNHAYRIGQLTRPHSQLVYIDDDWSAWTSAWLGDMTAYTNITCISTNSNTTATDYKSRLAETYEFVHVFVHSWPFEHLFGPGGSGEGKVNYTDILNIDTKALFYNLFACSAANFSYTNNLASQYLFSNNTLAVVGSTKEGGMYMNSYFYTPLNQGKIFGEAMRLWYWNPLHGPSSPNSIGMTLLGDPLLTI
;
A
#
# COMPACT_ATOMS: atom_id res chain seq x y z
N MET A 1 34.53 -34.93 3.48
CA MET A 1 33.31 -35.29 2.72
C MET A 1 33.13 -36.80 2.45
N ARG A 2 34.09 -37.52 1.84
CA ARG A 2 33.87 -38.94 1.44
C ARG A 2 33.75 -39.99 2.56
N ARG A 3 34.24 -39.75 3.79
CA ARG A 3 34.16 -40.72 4.90
C ARG A 3 32.83 -40.66 5.67
N GLN A 4 32.25 -39.47 5.84
CA GLN A 4 30.94 -39.31 6.51
C GLN A 4 29.78 -39.84 5.66
N LEU A 5 29.84 -39.69 4.34
CA LEU A 5 28.83 -40.24 3.42
C LEU A 5 28.76 -41.78 3.49
N LYS A 6 29.90 -42.46 3.67
CA LYS A 6 29.97 -43.92 3.79
C LYS A 6 29.38 -44.43 5.12
N ALA A 7 29.56 -43.69 6.22
CA ALA A 7 28.98 -44.05 7.51
C ALA A 7 27.44 -43.93 7.50
N ILE A 8 26.92 -42.87 6.85
CA ILE A 8 25.47 -42.64 6.72
C ILE A 8 24.80 -43.73 5.87
N LEU A 9 25.42 -44.14 4.75
CA LEU A 9 24.90 -45.22 3.90
C LEU A 9 24.84 -46.58 4.61
N ILE A 10 25.82 -46.89 5.47
CA ILE A 10 25.84 -48.15 6.24
C ILE A 10 24.71 -48.17 7.28
N ILE A 11 24.45 -47.04 7.95
CA ILE A 11 23.38 -46.92 8.95
C ILE A 11 22.00 -47.05 8.30
N ILE A 12 21.79 -46.43 7.14
CA ILE A 12 20.54 -46.53 6.37
C ILE A 12 20.28 -47.98 5.93
N SER A 13 21.32 -48.70 5.51
CA SER A 13 21.21 -50.10 5.07
C SER A 13 20.83 -51.05 6.21
N LEU A 14 21.34 -50.79 7.43
CA LEU A 14 21.03 -51.56 8.63
C LEU A 14 19.61 -51.30 9.17
N LEU A 15 19.10 -50.08 9.03
CA LEU A 15 17.75 -49.71 9.50
C LEU A 15 16.63 -50.21 8.60
N ILE A 16 16.85 -50.29 7.28
CA ILE A 16 15.87 -50.86 6.34
C ILE A 16 15.68 -52.37 6.57
N ALA A 17 16.73 -53.09 6.98
CA ALA A 17 16.65 -54.52 7.30
C ALA A 17 15.84 -54.84 8.58
N LEU A 18 15.57 -53.83 9.42
CA LEU A 18 14.86 -53.97 10.70
C LEU A 18 13.39 -53.49 10.63
N GLY A 19 12.88 -53.08 9.47
CA GLY A 19 11.46 -52.72 9.30
C GLY A 19 11.01 -51.46 10.05
N ILE A 20 11.94 -50.60 10.46
CA ILE A 20 11.64 -49.34 11.15
C ILE A 20 11.53 -48.23 10.11
N THR A 21 10.32 -47.75 9.83
CA THR A 21 10.10 -46.54 9.03
C THR A 21 10.44 -45.30 9.88
N LEU A 22 11.62 -44.72 9.67
CA LEU A 22 11.92 -43.36 10.16
C LEU A 22 11.44 -42.34 9.12
N THR A 23 10.42 -41.54 9.46
CA THR A 23 10.10 -40.31 8.76
C THR A 23 11.22 -39.29 9.02
N PHE A 24 12.20 -39.23 8.13
CA PHE A 24 13.18 -38.15 8.14
C PHE A 24 12.55 -36.90 7.53
N VAL A 25 12.03 -36.02 8.36
CA VAL A 25 11.90 -34.60 8.00
C VAL A 25 13.32 -34.05 7.99
N LEU A 26 13.92 -33.91 6.82
CA LEU A 26 15.18 -33.16 6.67
C LEU A 26 14.82 -31.68 6.83
N PRO A 27 15.28 -30.98 7.90
CA PRO A 27 15.25 -29.54 7.88
C PRO A 27 16.38 -29.12 6.93
N TYR A 28 16.04 -28.83 5.68
CA TYR A 28 16.94 -28.07 4.83
C TYR A 28 16.88 -26.61 5.26
N PHE A 29 17.32 -26.31 6.49
CA PHE A 29 17.67 -24.95 6.89
C PHE A 29 18.99 -24.62 6.22
N LYS A 30 18.92 -24.26 4.94
CA LYS A 30 19.79 -23.22 4.46
C LYS A 30 19.24 -21.96 5.14
N GLN A 31 19.77 -21.59 6.32
CA GLN A 31 19.56 -20.24 6.81
C GLN A 31 19.93 -19.32 5.64
N PRO A 32 19.01 -18.48 5.14
CA PRO A 32 19.43 -17.39 4.28
C PRO A 32 20.49 -16.66 5.10
N THR A 33 21.69 -16.51 4.55
CA THR A 33 22.55 -15.42 4.99
C THR A 33 21.70 -14.17 4.78
N THR A 34 21.06 -13.67 5.82
CA THR A 34 20.25 -12.46 5.76
C THR A 34 21.23 -11.35 5.47
N SER A 35 21.44 -11.04 4.19
CA SER A 35 21.89 -9.70 3.85
C SER A 35 20.80 -8.80 4.40
N ASN A 36 21.17 -7.98 5.38
CA ASN A 36 20.31 -6.94 5.90
C ASN A 36 19.69 -6.21 4.70
N LYS A 37 18.36 -6.16 4.62
CA LYS A 37 17.64 -5.51 3.52
C LYS A 37 17.67 -3.99 3.63
N GLY A 38 18.24 -3.43 4.69
CA GLY A 38 18.31 -2.00 4.99
C GLY A 38 17.40 -1.61 6.16
N VAL A 39 17.38 -0.33 6.52
CA VAL A 39 16.60 0.19 7.66
C VAL A 39 15.18 0.56 7.25
N VAL A 40 14.22 0.26 8.13
CA VAL A 40 12.84 0.77 8.08
C VAL A 40 12.57 1.63 9.31
N ARG A 41 12.10 2.86 9.10
CA ARG A 41 11.64 3.76 10.17
C ARG A 41 10.14 3.56 10.41
N ILE A 42 9.76 3.22 11.63
CA ILE A 42 8.35 3.12 12.02
C ILE A 42 8.02 4.28 12.95
N TYR A 43 7.35 5.30 12.43
CA TYR A 43 6.88 6.43 13.22
C TYR A 43 5.54 6.10 13.83
N VAL A 44 5.44 6.24 15.15
CA VAL A 44 4.20 6.03 15.89
C VAL A 44 3.78 7.31 16.57
N ASN A 45 2.55 7.76 16.35
CA ASN A 45 1.99 8.90 17.07
C ASN A 45 2.05 8.65 18.59
N SER A 46 2.69 9.59 19.29
CA SER A 46 2.93 9.52 20.73
C SER A 46 1.69 9.34 21.60
N THR A 47 0.51 9.76 21.11
CA THR A 47 -0.75 9.62 21.83
C THR A 47 -1.26 8.18 21.89
N ILE A 48 -0.83 7.32 20.95
CA ILE A 48 -1.22 5.91 20.85
C ILE A 48 -0.08 4.93 21.12
N ALA A 49 1.19 5.39 21.06
CA ALA A 49 2.36 4.53 21.15
C ALA A 49 2.39 3.60 22.38
N ASN A 50 2.07 4.13 23.57
CA ASN A 50 2.02 3.31 24.78
C ASN A 50 0.77 2.42 24.87
N ILE A 51 -0.34 2.83 24.24
CA ILE A 51 -1.62 2.10 24.29
C ILE A 51 -1.59 0.88 23.35
N LEU A 52 -0.82 0.98 22.26
CA LEU A 52 -0.66 -0.03 21.21
C LEU A 52 0.70 -0.74 21.25
N SER A 53 1.43 -0.67 22.37
CA SER A 53 2.81 -1.19 22.43
C SER A 53 2.90 -2.67 22.05
N THR A 54 1.96 -3.50 22.50
CA THR A 54 1.95 -4.93 22.14
C THR A 54 1.76 -5.16 20.64
N GLU A 55 0.87 -4.40 20.02
CA GLU A 55 0.62 -4.48 18.57
C GLU A 55 1.82 -3.96 17.76
N ILE A 56 2.47 -2.89 18.23
CA ILE A 56 3.66 -2.31 17.60
C ILE A 56 4.87 -3.24 17.74
N ASP A 57 5.10 -3.82 18.92
CA ASP A 57 6.19 -4.77 19.17
C ASP A 57 6.04 -6.01 18.28
N GLN A 58 4.81 -6.51 18.11
CA GLN A 58 4.53 -7.62 17.19
C GLN A 58 4.81 -7.22 15.73
N TYR A 59 4.39 -6.02 15.32
CA TYR A 59 4.64 -5.52 13.97
C TYR A 59 6.15 -5.32 13.71
N GLU A 60 6.89 -4.76 14.67
CA GLU A 60 8.36 -4.65 14.61
C GLU A 60 9.00 -6.02 14.40
N GLN A 61 8.62 -7.02 15.21
CA GLN A 61 9.16 -8.38 15.07
C GLN A 61 8.82 -9.01 13.71
N ASP A 62 7.62 -8.75 13.19
CA ASP A 62 7.19 -9.21 11.88
C ASP A 62 8.05 -8.61 10.75
N VAL A 63 8.40 -7.32 10.84
CA VAL A 63 9.29 -6.64 9.88
C VAL A 63 10.73 -7.14 10.00
N ILE A 64 11.22 -7.36 11.23
CA ILE A 64 12.54 -7.98 11.47
C ILE A 64 12.61 -9.38 10.87
N ASN A 65 11.56 -10.19 11.04
CA ASN A 65 11.48 -11.54 10.47
C ASN A 65 11.50 -11.52 8.93
N GLN A 66 11.09 -10.41 8.31
CA GLN A 66 11.17 -10.21 6.86
C GLN A 66 12.58 -9.80 6.38
N GLY A 67 13.51 -9.51 7.30
CA GLY A 67 14.93 -9.29 7.04
C GLY A 67 15.38 -7.83 7.05
N TYR A 68 14.58 -6.91 7.60
CA TYR A 68 14.93 -5.49 7.74
C TYR A 68 15.46 -5.16 9.13
N THR A 69 16.31 -4.14 9.24
CA THR A 69 16.54 -3.45 10.52
C THR A 69 15.36 -2.52 10.79
N VAL A 70 14.79 -2.54 11.99
CA VAL A 70 13.68 -1.66 12.37
C VAL A 70 14.14 -0.59 13.36
N GLN A 71 13.65 0.64 13.17
CA GLN A 71 13.78 1.73 14.13
C GLN A 71 12.39 2.30 14.43
N VAL A 72 11.82 1.94 15.59
CA VAL A 72 10.56 2.50 16.07
C VAL A 72 10.81 3.87 16.69
N VAL A 73 10.11 4.89 16.22
CA VAL A 73 10.25 6.29 16.64
C VAL A 73 8.92 6.76 17.21
N ASN A 74 8.92 7.09 18.50
CA ASN A 74 7.79 7.76 19.13
C ASN A 74 7.76 9.24 18.68
N TRP A 75 6.72 9.63 17.94
CA TRP A 75 6.67 10.92 17.25
C TRP A 75 5.51 11.79 17.74
N SER A 76 5.81 13.07 18.01
CA SER A 76 4.83 14.06 18.49
C SER A 76 4.89 15.39 17.73
N ASN A 77 5.86 15.58 16.84
CA ASN A 77 6.03 16.84 16.12
C ASN A 77 5.02 16.93 14.96
N THR A 78 4.25 18.01 14.91
CA THR A 78 3.22 18.23 13.89
C THR A 78 3.73 18.93 12.63
N ASN A 79 5.02 19.30 12.56
CA ASN A 79 5.61 19.92 11.38
C ASN A 79 6.16 18.85 10.43
N VAL A 80 5.56 18.73 9.24
CA VAL A 80 5.97 17.77 8.21
C VAL A 80 7.43 17.96 7.76
N ASN A 81 7.95 19.19 7.75
CA ASN A 81 9.34 19.45 7.39
C ASN A 81 10.31 18.83 8.40
N VAL A 82 9.93 18.78 9.69
CA VAL A 82 10.75 18.12 10.72
C VAL A 82 10.74 16.61 10.50
N LEU A 83 9.60 16.04 10.11
CA LEU A 83 9.50 14.61 9.75
C LEU A 83 10.35 14.27 8.53
N ARG A 84 10.27 15.07 7.46
CA ARG A 84 11.11 14.91 6.26
C ARG A 84 12.60 15.01 6.60
N ASN A 85 12.99 15.98 7.43
CA ASN A 85 14.39 16.11 7.85
C ASN A 85 14.89 14.92 8.67
N ASP A 86 14.04 14.30 9.50
CA ASP A 86 14.41 13.06 10.21
C ASP A 86 14.62 11.89 9.23
N LEU A 87 13.77 11.76 8.21
CA LEU A 87 13.94 10.77 7.13
C LEU A 87 15.24 10.99 6.33
N ILE A 88 15.55 12.24 5.96
CA ILE A 88 16.82 12.61 5.30
C ILE A 88 18.02 12.24 6.19
N ASN A 89 17.94 12.55 7.49
CA ASN A 89 19.01 12.17 8.42
C ASN A 89 19.15 10.64 8.54
N ALA A 90 18.03 9.92 8.53
CA ALA A 90 18.02 8.47 8.60
C ALA A 90 18.64 7.82 7.34
N SER A 91 18.41 8.38 6.15
CA SER A 91 18.96 7.87 4.89
C SER A 91 20.49 8.04 4.77
N MET A 92 21.08 8.98 5.52
CA MET A 92 22.53 9.19 5.57
C MET A 92 23.28 8.19 6.46
N HIS A 93 22.60 7.32 7.21
CA HIS A 93 23.26 6.27 7.98
C HIS A 93 23.87 5.20 7.08
N SER A 94 24.94 4.54 7.55
CA SER A 94 25.69 3.55 6.76
C SER A 94 24.89 2.32 6.34
N GLU A 95 23.77 2.03 7.02
CA GLU A 95 22.87 0.93 6.68
C GLU A 95 21.88 1.28 5.55
N GLY A 96 21.73 2.57 5.21
CA GLY A 96 20.71 3.06 4.29
C GLY A 96 19.28 3.00 4.86
N LEU A 97 18.40 3.86 4.35
CA LEU A 97 16.97 3.83 4.65
C LEU A 97 16.22 3.30 3.43
N GLU A 98 15.45 2.23 3.60
CA GLU A 98 14.63 1.63 2.54
C GLU A 98 13.26 2.30 2.46
N GLY A 99 12.70 2.64 3.62
CA GLY A 99 11.35 3.14 3.71
C GLY A 99 10.88 3.44 5.12
N ALA A 100 9.65 3.92 5.19
CA ALA A 100 9.02 4.27 6.44
C ALA A 100 7.56 3.81 6.51
N VAL A 101 7.09 3.65 7.74
CA VAL A 101 5.69 3.38 8.06
C VAL A 101 5.24 4.43 9.07
N ILE A 102 4.13 5.10 8.75
CA ILE A 102 3.52 6.10 9.61
C ILE A 102 2.28 5.49 10.25
N ILE A 103 2.27 5.41 11.58
CA ILE A 103 1.18 4.84 12.39
C ILE A 103 0.62 5.96 13.26
N GLY A 104 -0.65 6.33 13.07
CA GLY A 104 -1.22 7.50 13.74
C GLY A 104 -1.52 8.67 12.81
N ASP A 105 -2.28 9.62 13.36
CA ASP A 105 -2.41 10.97 12.80
C ASP A 105 -1.06 11.72 12.91
N LEU A 106 -0.22 11.56 11.90
CA LEU A 106 1.08 12.22 11.76
C LEU A 106 1.05 13.15 10.54
N PRO A 107 1.85 14.22 10.54
CA PRO A 107 1.73 15.28 9.54
C PRO A 107 1.95 14.79 8.11
N ALA A 108 1.33 15.51 7.18
CA ALA A 108 1.48 15.32 5.73
C ALA A 108 1.70 16.69 5.09
N ALA A 109 2.43 16.70 3.96
CA ALA A 109 2.58 17.91 3.16
C ALA A 109 1.33 18.08 2.30
N PHE A 110 0.94 19.32 2.05
CA PHE A 110 -0.17 19.64 1.17
C PHE A 110 0.35 20.40 -0.03
N LEU A 111 -0.08 20.00 -1.22
CA LEU A 111 0.17 20.74 -2.45
C LEU A 111 -1.07 21.49 -2.87
N GLN A 112 -0.86 22.56 -3.62
CA GLN A 112 -1.92 23.30 -4.29
C GLN A 112 -1.70 23.44 -5.80
N TYR A 113 -2.80 23.51 -6.54
CA TYR A 113 -2.79 23.91 -7.95
C TYR A 113 -4.06 24.66 -8.32
N LEU A 114 -3.96 25.53 -9.32
CA LEU A 114 -5.10 26.16 -9.94
C LEU A 114 -5.74 25.19 -10.96
N ASP A 115 -6.92 24.73 -10.63
CA ASP A 115 -7.78 23.94 -11.50
C ASP A 115 -8.45 24.87 -12.52
N VAL A 116 -7.72 25.16 -13.60
CA VAL A 116 -8.06 26.18 -14.62
C VAL A 116 -9.48 26.04 -15.18
N PRO A 117 -10.00 24.84 -15.53
CA PRO A 117 -11.35 24.71 -16.06
C PRO A 117 -12.45 25.19 -15.09
N TRP A 118 -12.20 25.17 -13.78
CA TRP A 118 -13.16 25.62 -12.76
C TRP A 118 -12.71 26.86 -11.99
N SER A 119 -11.54 27.44 -12.31
CA SER A 119 -10.93 28.57 -11.61
C SER A 119 -10.88 28.39 -10.09
N LYS A 120 -10.52 27.18 -9.62
CA LYS A 120 -10.48 26.82 -8.20
C LYS A 120 -9.08 26.40 -7.78
N ASN A 121 -8.60 26.92 -6.65
CA ASN A 121 -7.44 26.32 -6.00
C ASN A 121 -7.88 25.00 -5.36
N ARG A 122 -7.15 23.94 -5.68
CA ARG A 122 -7.34 22.60 -5.12
C ARG A 122 -6.15 22.30 -4.24
N THR A 123 -6.41 21.69 -3.08
CA THR A 123 -5.37 21.22 -2.18
C THR A 123 -5.52 19.73 -1.93
N TYR A 124 -4.39 19.04 -1.75
CA TYR A 124 -4.37 17.61 -1.50
C TYR A 124 -3.11 17.22 -0.73
N PRO A 125 -3.18 16.21 0.17
CA PRO A 125 -1.99 15.71 0.82
C PRO A 125 -1.12 14.94 -0.17
N CYS A 126 0.19 15.01 -0.01
CA CYS A 126 1.17 14.41 -0.91
C CYS A 126 2.27 13.70 -0.13
N ASP A 127 2.29 12.38 -0.23
CA ASP A 127 3.31 11.56 0.44
C ASP A 127 4.63 11.52 -0.32
N LEU A 128 4.64 11.89 -1.61
CA LEU A 128 5.88 12.02 -2.37
C LEU A 128 6.88 12.98 -1.70
N PHE A 129 6.37 14.00 -1.00
CA PHE A 129 7.18 14.91 -0.17
C PHE A 129 8.05 14.20 0.86
N LEU A 130 7.57 13.10 1.43
CA LEU A 130 8.29 12.33 2.46
C LEU A 130 9.16 11.22 1.86
N THR A 131 8.98 10.88 0.58
CA THR A 131 9.72 9.79 -0.06
C THR A 131 10.81 10.27 -1.02
N ASP A 132 10.61 11.44 -1.62
CA ASP A 132 11.67 12.16 -2.32
C ASP A 132 12.42 13.00 -1.29
N LEU A 133 13.63 12.56 -0.97
CA LEU A 133 14.48 13.08 0.09
C LEU A 133 15.45 14.15 -0.43
N ASP A 134 15.77 14.15 -1.72
CA ASP A 134 16.76 15.05 -2.31
C ASP A 134 16.19 16.07 -3.32
N GLY A 135 14.88 16.02 -3.55
CA GLY A 135 14.10 16.96 -4.35
C GLY A 135 13.77 18.26 -3.63
N GLN A 136 13.46 19.28 -4.42
CA GLN A 136 13.11 20.62 -3.95
C GLN A 136 11.60 20.85 -4.01
N TRP A 137 11.03 21.26 -2.88
CA TRP A 137 9.63 21.63 -2.74
C TRP A 137 9.53 23.13 -2.51
N VAL A 138 8.69 23.81 -3.29
CA VAL A 138 8.56 25.27 -3.28
C VAL A 138 7.20 25.66 -2.73
N ASP A 139 7.20 26.47 -1.69
CA ASP A 139 6.04 27.15 -1.14
C ASP A 139 6.27 28.66 -1.37
N ASN A 140 5.47 29.25 -2.28
CA ASN A 140 5.59 30.66 -2.64
C ASN A 140 4.85 31.57 -1.63
N ASP A 141 3.95 31.02 -0.82
CA ASP A 141 3.23 31.74 0.24
C ASP A 141 3.40 31.01 1.58
N LEU A 142 4.56 31.24 2.21
CA LEU A 142 4.95 30.61 3.49
C LEU A 142 3.93 30.79 4.63
N ALA A 143 2.89 31.62 4.47
CA ALA A 143 1.81 31.78 5.44
C ALA A 143 0.75 30.67 5.37
N ASP A 144 0.56 30.00 4.22
CA ASP A 144 -0.44 28.94 4.05
C ASP A 144 0.13 27.52 4.28
N GLY A 145 1.45 27.34 4.09
CA GLY A 145 2.15 26.07 4.25
C GLY A 145 1.82 25.05 3.14
N LEU A 146 1.37 25.53 1.97
CA LEU A 146 0.99 24.74 0.81
C LEU A 146 2.08 24.82 -0.26
N PHE A 147 2.55 23.66 -0.72
CA PHE A 147 3.56 23.62 -1.77
C PHE A 147 2.94 23.82 -3.15
N ASP A 148 3.57 24.65 -3.98
CA ASP A 148 3.14 24.98 -5.33
C ASP A 148 3.90 24.22 -6.42
N ALA A 149 5.13 23.80 -6.12
CA ALA A 149 5.98 23.14 -7.09
C ALA A 149 6.92 22.10 -6.46
N HIS A 150 7.27 21.12 -7.30
CA HIS A 150 8.22 20.05 -7.02
C HIS A 150 9.24 20.02 -8.16
N ASN A 151 10.49 20.32 -7.84
CA ASN A 151 11.60 20.47 -8.78
C ASN A 151 12.77 19.58 -8.36
N ASN A 152 13.72 19.40 -9.28
CA ASN A 152 15.01 18.79 -8.95
C ASN A 152 15.69 19.63 -7.86
N GLY A 153 16.04 18.99 -6.74
CA GLY A 153 16.78 19.63 -5.65
C GLY A 153 18.28 19.40 -5.77
N THR A 154 18.87 18.73 -4.78
CA THR A 154 20.24 18.22 -4.87
C THR A 154 20.34 16.94 -5.71
N GLY A 155 19.22 16.22 -5.88
CA GLY A 155 19.09 15.11 -6.83
C GLY A 155 17.99 15.37 -7.85
N ASP A 156 16.92 14.59 -7.82
CA ASP A 156 15.86 14.63 -8.83
C ASP A 156 14.46 14.83 -8.22
N ILE A 157 13.41 14.30 -8.84
CA ILE A 157 12.01 14.42 -8.39
C ILE A 157 11.43 13.06 -8.01
N TYR A 158 12.22 12.00 -8.07
CA TYR A 158 11.78 10.64 -7.84
C TYR A 158 11.97 10.26 -6.36
N PRO A 159 11.22 9.26 -5.87
CA PRO A 159 11.37 8.83 -4.49
C PRO A 159 12.61 7.94 -4.28
N GLU A 160 13.41 8.28 -3.27
CA GLU A 160 14.53 7.45 -2.78
C GLU A 160 14.03 6.27 -1.94
N ILE A 161 12.95 6.49 -1.17
CA ILE A 161 12.41 5.51 -0.23
C ILE A 161 10.92 5.23 -0.51
N TRP A 162 10.36 4.19 0.09
CA TRP A 162 8.90 3.96 0.08
C TRP A 162 8.24 4.38 1.40
N LEU A 163 6.93 4.61 1.37
CA LEU A 163 6.14 5.01 2.55
C LEU A 163 4.77 4.31 2.54
N GLY A 164 4.26 3.98 3.73
CA GLY A 164 2.84 3.63 3.92
C GLY A 164 2.24 4.27 5.17
N ARG A 165 0.93 4.56 5.15
CA ARG A 165 0.20 5.18 6.27
C ARG A 165 -0.88 4.25 6.86
N ILE A 166 -0.84 4.04 8.18
CA ILE A 166 -1.84 3.28 8.95
C ILE A 166 -2.50 4.26 9.93
N CYS A 167 -3.67 4.79 9.56
CA CYS A 167 -4.32 5.90 10.28
C CYS A 167 -5.85 5.84 10.07
N PRO A 168 -6.65 5.31 11.02
CA PRO A 168 -8.11 5.34 10.96
C PRO A 168 -8.73 6.68 11.41
N GLU A 169 -7.96 7.69 11.80
CA GLU A 169 -8.44 8.90 12.46
C GLU A 169 -9.40 9.73 11.60
N SER A 170 -9.28 9.63 10.27
CA SER A 170 -10.23 10.22 9.33
C SER A 170 -11.64 9.60 9.42
N LEU A 171 -11.79 8.41 10.00
CA LEU A 171 -13.05 7.66 10.08
C LEU A 171 -13.80 7.96 11.37
N ASN A 172 -14.90 8.72 11.30
CA ASN A 172 -15.69 9.09 12.48
C ASN A 172 -16.79 8.06 12.84
N ASN A 173 -16.86 6.97 12.09
CA ASN A 173 -17.88 5.93 12.16
C ASN A 173 -17.39 4.63 12.81
N LEU A 174 -16.19 4.63 13.42
CA LEU A 174 -15.63 3.48 14.11
C LEU A 174 -14.82 3.87 15.36
N ASN A 175 -14.49 2.89 16.20
CA ASN A 175 -13.59 3.09 17.32
C ASN A 175 -12.13 2.94 16.85
N HIS A 176 -11.36 4.04 16.84
CA HIS A 176 -9.99 4.06 16.31
C HIS A 176 -9.06 3.05 16.98
N LEU A 177 -9.09 2.95 18.31
CA LEU A 177 -8.22 2.00 19.02
C LEU A 177 -8.53 0.55 18.62
N THR A 178 -9.81 0.20 18.51
CA THR A 178 -10.22 -1.13 18.02
C THR A 178 -9.81 -1.35 16.56
N ALA A 179 -9.92 -0.32 15.71
CA ALA A 179 -9.50 -0.40 14.33
C ALA A 179 -8.00 -0.67 14.18
N TYR A 180 -7.15 -0.01 14.98
CA TYR A 180 -5.71 -0.29 15.04
C TYR A 180 -5.43 -1.74 15.42
N ARG A 181 -6.01 -2.21 16.53
CA ARG A 181 -5.79 -3.58 17.02
C ARG A 181 -6.21 -4.63 16.00
N ASN A 182 -7.39 -4.44 15.41
CA ASN A 182 -7.89 -5.31 14.37
C ASN A 182 -7.00 -5.28 13.13
N TYR A 183 -6.46 -4.11 12.75
CA TYR A 183 -5.54 -3.99 11.63
C TYR A 183 -4.25 -4.78 11.87
N PHE A 184 -3.57 -4.56 13.00
CA PHE A 184 -2.30 -5.26 13.29
C PHE A 184 -2.50 -6.77 13.48
N ALA A 185 -3.60 -7.21 14.10
CA ALA A 185 -3.91 -8.63 14.23
C ALA A 185 -4.07 -9.32 12.86
N ARG A 186 -4.73 -8.65 11.90
CA ARG A 186 -4.89 -9.18 10.54
C ARG A 186 -3.59 -9.15 9.74
N ASN A 187 -2.81 -8.07 9.89
CA ASN A 187 -1.51 -7.96 9.28
C ASN A 187 -0.60 -9.12 9.69
N HIS A 188 -0.52 -9.38 11.01
CA HIS A 188 0.21 -10.51 11.55
C HIS A 188 -0.34 -11.85 11.01
N ALA A 189 -1.66 -12.04 11.06
CA ALA A 189 -2.31 -13.26 10.56
C ALA A 189 -1.99 -13.53 9.08
N TYR A 190 -1.90 -12.49 8.24
CA TYR A 190 -1.47 -12.64 6.85
C TYR A 190 -0.02 -13.09 6.75
N ARG A 191 0.89 -12.46 7.49
CA ARG A 191 2.33 -12.76 7.47
C ARG A 191 2.66 -14.19 7.91
N ILE A 192 1.87 -14.76 8.83
CA ILE A 192 2.04 -16.14 9.29
C ILE A 192 1.18 -17.17 8.54
N GLY A 193 0.46 -16.74 7.50
CA GLY A 193 -0.36 -17.60 6.65
C GLY A 193 -1.69 -18.07 7.25
N GLN A 194 -2.18 -17.42 8.32
CA GLN A 194 -3.50 -17.68 8.89
C GLN A 194 -4.63 -16.94 8.15
N LEU A 195 -4.33 -15.76 7.60
CA LEU A 195 -5.23 -15.04 6.70
C LEU A 195 -4.73 -15.21 5.26
N THR A 196 -5.46 -15.97 4.45
CA THR A 196 -5.12 -16.22 3.05
C THR A 196 -6.29 -15.89 2.12
N ARG A 197 -5.97 -15.61 0.86
CA ARG A 197 -6.94 -15.54 -0.25
C ARG A 197 -6.45 -16.36 -1.44
N PRO A 198 -7.36 -16.77 -2.34
CA PRO A 198 -6.92 -17.29 -3.63
C PRO A 198 -6.14 -16.20 -4.37
N HIS A 199 -4.98 -16.55 -4.95
CA HIS A 199 -4.17 -15.68 -5.82
C HIS A 199 -4.97 -15.29 -7.06
N SER A 200 -5.82 -14.27 -6.90
CA SER A 200 -6.86 -13.91 -7.86
C SER A 200 -7.20 -12.43 -7.73
N GLN A 201 -7.47 -11.82 -8.87
CA GLN A 201 -7.71 -10.40 -8.97
C GLN A 201 -9.07 -10.12 -9.61
N LEU A 202 -9.79 -9.15 -9.05
CA LEU A 202 -10.90 -8.49 -9.72
C LEU A 202 -10.38 -7.23 -10.40
N VAL A 203 -10.63 -7.10 -11.69
CA VAL A 203 -10.42 -5.87 -12.46
C VAL A 203 -11.79 -5.35 -12.89
N TYR A 204 -12.23 -4.27 -12.25
CA TYR A 204 -13.56 -3.69 -12.45
C TYR A 204 -13.41 -2.35 -13.17
N ILE A 205 -13.85 -2.27 -14.42
CA ILE A 205 -13.58 -1.14 -15.31
C ILE A 205 -14.91 -0.50 -15.72
N ASP A 206 -15.26 0.60 -15.07
CA ASP A 206 -16.48 1.35 -15.35
C ASP A 206 -16.44 2.03 -16.73
N ASP A 207 -17.64 2.27 -17.26
CA ASP A 207 -18.00 2.84 -18.55
C ASP A 207 -16.91 3.63 -19.30
N ASP A 208 -16.45 4.74 -18.72
CA ASP A 208 -15.55 5.67 -19.38
C ASP A 208 -14.19 5.05 -19.70
N TRP A 209 -13.77 4.00 -18.98
CA TRP A 209 -12.50 3.31 -19.19
C TRP A 209 -12.62 1.97 -19.93
N SER A 210 -13.85 1.49 -20.15
CA SER A 210 -14.15 0.17 -20.74
C SER A 210 -13.51 -0.04 -22.12
N ALA A 211 -13.40 1.02 -22.93
CA ALA A 211 -12.81 0.97 -24.27
C ALA A 211 -11.33 0.54 -24.26
N TRP A 212 -10.62 0.70 -23.13
CA TRP A 212 -9.22 0.32 -22.96
C TRP A 212 -9.04 -0.99 -22.18
N THR A 213 -10.11 -1.77 -21.96
CA THR A 213 -10.08 -3.05 -21.20
C THR A 213 -8.88 -3.92 -21.55
N SER A 214 -8.61 -4.16 -22.85
CA SER A 214 -7.51 -5.03 -23.27
C SER A 214 -6.13 -4.48 -22.88
N ALA A 215 -5.95 -3.16 -22.94
CA ALA A 215 -4.71 -2.51 -22.52
C ALA A 215 -4.54 -2.59 -21.00
N TRP A 216 -5.60 -2.32 -20.24
CA TRP A 216 -5.59 -2.44 -18.79
C TRP A 216 -5.26 -3.85 -18.32
N LEU A 217 -5.89 -4.87 -18.91
CA LEU A 217 -5.60 -6.27 -18.58
C LEU A 217 -4.16 -6.67 -18.94
N GLY A 218 -3.61 -6.15 -20.04
CA GLY A 218 -2.22 -6.38 -20.42
C GLY A 218 -1.21 -5.90 -19.38
N ASP A 219 -1.57 -4.93 -18.56
CA ASP A 219 -0.72 -4.39 -17.49
C ASP A 219 -0.84 -5.14 -16.15
N MET A 220 -1.83 -6.03 -15.99
CA MET A 220 -2.08 -6.77 -14.73
C MET A 220 -1.16 -7.98 -14.59
N THR A 221 0.15 -7.74 -14.61
CA THR A 221 1.18 -8.80 -14.71
C THR A 221 1.35 -9.65 -13.45
N ALA A 222 0.73 -9.25 -12.33
CA ALA A 222 0.86 -9.92 -11.03
C ALA A 222 -0.11 -11.10 -10.83
N TYR A 223 -1.15 -11.20 -11.67
CA TYR A 223 -2.19 -12.22 -11.54
C TYR A 223 -2.47 -12.89 -12.88
N THR A 224 -2.62 -14.22 -12.86
CA THR A 224 -3.09 -14.98 -14.03
C THR A 224 -4.57 -15.33 -13.92
N ASN A 225 -5.10 -15.40 -12.69
CA ASN A 225 -6.52 -15.63 -12.43
C ASN A 225 -7.22 -14.28 -12.22
N ILE A 226 -7.70 -13.71 -13.32
CA ILE A 226 -8.34 -12.38 -13.35
C ILE A 226 -9.81 -12.52 -13.70
N THR A 227 -10.69 -12.03 -12.83
CA THR A 227 -12.08 -11.71 -13.17
C THR A 227 -12.12 -10.28 -13.68
N CYS A 228 -12.51 -10.08 -14.94
CA CYS A 228 -12.67 -8.74 -15.51
C CYS A 228 -14.15 -8.41 -15.72
N ILE A 229 -14.62 -7.31 -15.15
CA ILE A 229 -15.96 -6.76 -15.38
C ILE A 229 -15.80 -5.40 -16.03
N SER A 230 -16.12 -5.30 -17.32
CA SER A 230 -15.94 -4.06 -18.09
C SER A 230 -17.00 -3.81 -19.16
N THR A 231 -18.08 -4.59 -19.13
CA THR A 231 -19.24 -4.35 -19.99
C THR A 231 -20.11 -3.31 -19.31
N ASN A 232 -20.33 -2.15 -19.94
CA ASN A 232 -21.04 -1.01 -19.35
C ASN A 232 -22.36 -1.39 -18.65
N SER A 233 -23.19 -2.22 -19.31
CA SER A 233 -24.47 -2.66 -18.73
C SER A 233 -24.35 -3.45 -17.42
N ASN A 234 -23.15 -3.92 -17.08
CA ASN A 234 -22.87 -4.71 -15.88
C ASN A 234 -22.13 -3.88 -14.82
N THR A 235 -21.46 -2.78 -15.19
CA THR A 235 -20.58 -2.02 -14.30
C THR A 235 -21.35 -1.03 -13.44
N THR A 236 -22.28 -1.53 -12.62
CA THR A 236 -23.13 -0.67 -11.77
C THR A 236 -22.67 -0.67 -10.32
N ALA A 237 -23.13 0.31 -9.52
CA ALA A 237 -22.91 0.29 -8.08
C ALA A 237 -23.47 -0.97 -7.41
N THR A 238 -24.57 -1.53 -7.93
CA THR A 238 -25.17 -2.75 -7.37
C THR A 238 -24.29 -3.97 -7.61
N ASP A 239 -23.77 -4.14 -8.84
CA ASP A 239 -22.83 -5.24 -9.13
C ASP A 239 -21.56 -5.09 -8.31
N TYR A 240 -20.94 -3.90 -8.30
CA TYR A 240 -19.71 -3.69 -7.53
C TYR A 240 -19.86 -4.00 -6.03
N LYS A 241 -20.98 -3.59 -5.39
CA LYS A 241 -21.27 -3.97 -4.00
C LYS A 241 -21.34 -5.49 -3.81
N SER A 242 -21.89 -6.22 -4.78
CA SER A 242 -21.91 -7.69 -4.73
C SER A 242 -20.51 -8.30 -4.86
N ARG A 243 -19.66 -7.74 -5.72
CA ARG A 243 -18.26 -8.20 -5.91
C ARG A 243 -17.39 -7.96 -4.69
N LEU A 244 -17.62 -6.87 -3.95
CA LEU A 244 -16.88 -6.57 -2.73
C LEU A 244 -17.05 -7.64 -1.63
N ALA A 245 -18.14 -8.41 -1.67
CA ALA A 245 -18.38 -9.53 -0.76
C ALA A 245 -17.73 -10.85 -1.24
N GLU A 246 -17.21 -10.91 -2.47
CA GLU A 246 -16.52 -12.08 -3.03
C GLU A 246 -15.04 -12.10 -2.62
N THR A 247 -14.45 -13.30 -2.56
CA THR A 247 -13.06 -13.49 -2.13
C THR A 247 -12.07 -13.32 -3.28
N TYR A 248 -11.58 -12.10 -3.45
CA TYR A 248 -10.37 -11.81 -4.23
C TYR A 248 -9.19 -11.57 -3.29
N GLU A 249 -7.97 -11.76 -3.78
CA GLU A 249 -6.80 -11.23 -3.07
C GLU A 249 -6.67 -9.73 -3.34
N PHE A 250 -6.82 -9.34 -4.61
CA PHE A 250 -6.63 -7.99 -5.08
C PHE A 250 -7.84 -7.47 -5.86
N VAL A 251 -8.27 -6.24 -5.60
CA VAL A 251 -9.28 -5.54 -6.41
C VAL A 251 -8.66 -4.30 -7.04
N HIS A 252 -8.79 -4.16 -8.35
CA HIS A 252 -8.46 -2.94 -9.08
C HIS A 252 -9.72 -2.38 -9.72
N VAL A 253 -10.16 -1.20 -9.24
CA VAL A 253 -11.37 -0.54 -9.75
C VAL A 253 -11.00 0.73 -10.50
N PHE A 254 -11.57 0.91 -11.68
CA PHE A 254 -11.52 2.13 -12.50
C PHE A 254 -12.92 2.72 -12.49
N VAL A 255 -13.10 3.83 -11.77
CA VAL A 255 -14.42 4.43 -11.57
C VAL A 255 -14.28 5.92 -11.25
N HIS A 256 -15.28 6.72 -11.62
CA HIS A 256 -15.35 8.09 -11.13
C HIS A 256 -15.53 8.07 -9.62
N SER A 257 -14.93 9.04 -8.93
CA SER A 257 -15.00 9.06 -7.47
C SER A 257 -14.84 10.45 -6.94
N TRP A 258 -15.33 10.62 -5.73
CA TRP A 258 -15.00 11.67 -4.77
C TRP A 258 -14.43 11.02 -3.50
N PRO A 259 -13.88 11.82 -2.57
CA PRO A 259 -13.23 11.29 -1.38
C PRO A 259 -14.05 10.22 -0.65
N PHE A 260 -15.38 10.34 -0.59
CA PHE A 260 -16.26 9.48 0.20
C PHE A 260 -17.19 8.58 -0.63
N GLU A 261 -17.16 8.62 -1.96
CA GLU A 261 -18.00 7.76 -2.81
C GLU A 261 -17.46 7.52 -4.23
N HIS A 262 -17.66 6.29 -4.72
CA HIS A 262 -17.52 5.91 -6.12
C HIS A 262 -18.84 6.18 -6.84
N LEU A 263 -18.75 6.68 -8.08
CA LEU A 263 -19.86 7.10 -8.92
C LEU A 263 -19.84 6.28 -10.21
N PHE A 264 -20.87 5.47 -10.46
CA PHE A 264 -20.91 4.53 -11.58
C PHE A 264 -21.75 5.08 -12.74
N GLY A 265 -21.35 4.68 -13.95
CA GLY A 265 -22.00 5.02 -15.21
C GLY A 265 -21.27 6.12 -15.99
N PRO A 266 -21.74 6.47 -17.19
CA PRO A 266 -21.06 7.42 -18.08
C PRO A 266 -20.82 8.78 -17.39
N GLY A 267 -19.58 9.22 -17.30
CA GLY A 267 -19.20 10.44 -16.57
C GLY A 267 -19.54 10.42 -15.07
N GLY A 268 -19.71 9.24 -14.46
CA GLY A 268 -20.04 9.04 -13.06
C GLY A 268 -21.52 9.28 -12.72
N SER A 269 -22.43 8.97 -13.64
CA SER A 269 -23.86 9.21 -13.45
C SER A 269 -24.74 8.09 -13.99
N GLY A 270 -25.89 7.89 -13.36
CA GLY A 270 -26.96 7.03 -13.85
C GLY A 270 -26.95 5.59 -13.35
N GLU A 271 -25.82 5.08 -12.82
CA GLU A 271 -25.68 3.66 -12.45
C GLU A 271 -25.38 3.42 -10.96
N GLY A 272 -25.62 4.48 -10.17
CA GLY A 272 -25.60 4.45 -8.71
C GLY A 272 -24.26 4.84 -8.12
N LYS A 273 -24.16 4.67 -6.80
CA LYS A 273 -22.97 5.04 -6.03
C LYS A 273 -22.66 4.04 -4.93
N VAL A 274 -21.37 3.94 -4.61
CA VAL A 274 -20.86 3.16 -3.48
C VAL A 274 -20.09 4.10 -2.56
N ASN A 275 -20.63 4.36 -1.38
CA ASN A 275 -20.04 5.27 -0.41
C ASN A 275 -19.34 4.54 0.74
N TYR A 276 -18.62 5.28 1.59
CA TYR A 276 -17.91 4.73 2.74
C TYR A 276 -18.81 3.88 3.68
N THR A 277 -20.08 4.24 3.87
CA THR A 277 -21.02 3.46 4.69
C THR A 277 -21.35 2.12 4.02
N ASP A 278 -21.46 2.08 2.69
CA ASP A 278 -21.60 0.82 1.96
C ASP A 278 -20.37 -0.08 2.19
N ILE A 279 -19.16 0.47 2.05
CA ILE A 279 -17.91 -0.27 2.26
C ILE A 279 -17.82 -0.84 3.68
N LEU A 280 -18.18 -0.04 4.69
CA LEU A 280 -18.22 -0.48 6.08
C LEU A 280 -19.20 -1.66 6.27
N ASN A 281 -20.39 -1.57 5.68
CA ASN A 281 -21.48 -2.52 5.91
C ASN A 281 -21.36 -3.83 5.11
N ILE A 282 -20.67 -3.82 3.97
CA ILE A 282 -20.52 -5.00 3.10
C ILE A 282 -19.58 -6.04 3.70
N ASP A 283 -18.71 -5.66 4.63
CA ASP A 283 -17.65 -6.53 5.14
C ASP A 283 -16.78 -7.05 3.97
N THR A 284 -16.07 -6.11 3.35
CA THR A 284 -15.24 -6.35 2.16
C THR A 284 -14.21 -7.46 2.39
N LYS A 285 -14.05 -8.36 1.42
CA LYS A 285 -13.22 -9.57 1.60
C LYS A 285 -11.81 -9.51 1.02
N ALA A 286 -11.53 -8.58 0.11
CA ALA A 286 -10.22 -8.48 -0.51
C ALA A 286 -9.14 -8.01 0.48
N LEU A 287 -7.89 -8.39 0.21
CA LEU A 287 -6.74 -8.00 1.03
C LEU A 287 -6.12 -6.71 0.51
N PHE A 288 -6.16 -6.49 -0.80
CA PHE A 288 -5.47 -5.38 -1.44
C PHE A 288 -6.37 -4.66 -2.43
N TYR A 289 -6.19 -3.34 -2.52
CA TYR A 289 -6.91 -2.49 -3.45
C TYR A 289 -5.97 -1.58 -4.22
N ASN A 290 -6.26 -1.39 -5.51
CA ASN A 290 -5.80 -0.25 -6.30
C ASN A 290 -7.04 0.51 -6.77
N LEU A 291 -7.15 1.76 -6.34
CA LEU A 291 -8.28 2.62 -6.61
C LEU A 291 -7.88 3.63 -7.69
N PHE A 292 -8.16 3.28 -8.96
CA PHE A 292 -8.15 4.24 -10.05
C PHE A 292 -9.44 5.08 -9.94
N ALA A 293 -9.40 6.01 -8.98
CA ALA A 293 -10.56 6.68 -8.42
C ALA A 293 -10.15 8.05 -7.87
N CYS A 294 -10.63 9.12 -8.50
CA CYS A 294 -10.28 10.49 -8.14
C CYS A 294 -10.51 10.78 -6.65
N SER A 295 -9.45 11.24 -5.97
CA SER A 295 -9.46 11.69 -4.58
C SER A 295 -9.92 10.65 -3.54
N ALA A 296 -10.14 9.40 -3.93
CA ALA A 296 -10.66 8.35 -3.03
C ALA A 296 -9.68 8.03 -1.89
N ALA A 297 -8.39 8.30 -2.09
CA ALA A 297 -7.35 8.16 -1.06
C ALA A 297 -6.99 9.47 -0.37
N ASN A 298 -7.78 10.54 -0.55
CA ASN A 298 -7.54 11.80 0.13
C ASN A 298 -7.86 11.68 1.64
N PHE A 299 -6.84 11.30 2.40
CA PHE A 299 -6.95 11.03 3.83
C PHE A 299 -7.17 12.27 4.70
N SER A 300 -7.14 13.48 4.14
CA SER A 300 -7.54 14.70 4.87
C SER A 300 -9.07 14.86 4.97
N TYR A 301 -9.83 14.14 4.14
CA TYR A 301 -11.29 14.13 4.23
C TYR A 301 -11.78 13.11 5.25
N THR A 302 -12.71 13.56 6.10
CA THR A 302 -13.47 12.66 6.98
C THR A 302 -14.19 11.60 6.17
N ASN A 303 -14.08 10.35 6.60
CA ASN A 303 -14.70 9.17 5.98
C ASN A 303 -14.32 8.97 4.50
N ASN A 304 -13.05 9.21 4.16
CA ASN A 304 -12.55 8.90 2.83
C ASN A 304 -12.57 7.38 2.55
N LEU A 305 -12.75 7.02 1.28
CA LEU A 305 -12.94 5.66 0.83
C LEU A 305 -11.73 4.77 1.08
N ALA A 306 -10.52 5.20 0.76
CA ALA A 306 -9.34 4.35 0.90
C ALA A 306 -9.08 3.98 2.37
N SER A 307 -9.23 4.94 3.29
CA SER A 307 -9.16 4.66 4.73
C SER A 307 -10.29 3.71 5.14
N GLN A 308 -11.50 3.95 4.62
CA GLN A 308 -12.64 3.07 4.91
C GLN A 308 -12.42 1.64 4.43
N TYR A 309 -11.84 1.44 3.24
CA TYR A 309 -11.43 0.12 2.74
C TYR A 309 -10.36 -0.50 3.62
N LEU A 310 -9.32 0.25 3.99
CA LEU A 310 -8.21 -0.26 4.80
C LEU A 310 -8.68 -0.77 6.18
N PHE A 311 -9.62 -0.06 6.79
CA PHE A 311 -10.18 -0.41 8.08
C PHE A 311 -11.51 -1.17 7.99
N SER A 312 -11.94 -1.59 6.78
CA SER A 312 -13.04 -2.54 6.59
C SER A 312 -12.51 -3.98 6.57
N ASN A 313 -12.61 -4.61 7.74
CA ASN A 313 -12.46 -6.02 8.09
C ASN A 313 -11.31 -6.89 7.53
N ASN A 314 -10.88 -6.83 6.27
CA ASN A 314 -9.88 -7.76 5.70
C ASN A 314 -8.69 -7.07 5.03
N THR A 315 -8.85 -5.84 4.57
CA THR A 315 -7.85 -5.13 3.78
C THR A 315 -6.56 -4.87 4.56
N LEU A 316 -5.43 -4.88 3.86
CA LEU A 316 -4.09 -4.69 4.40
C LEU A 316 -3.32 -3.57 3.68
N ALA A 317 -3.62 -3.32 2.40
CA ALA A 317 -3.07 -2.20 1.67
C ALA A 317 -4.06 -1.66 0.62
N VAL A 318 -4.07 -0.34 0.45
CA VAL A 318 -4.85 0.39 -0.54
C VAL A 318 -3.95 1.41 -1.21
N VAL A 319 -3.79 1.30 -2.52
CA VAL A 319 -3.15 2.33 -3.35
C VAL A 319 -4.24 3.16 -4.01
N GLY A 320 -4.06 4.48 -4.06
CA GLY A 320 -5.01 5.38 -4.72
C GLY A 320 -4.51 6.81 -4.76
N SER A 321 -5.32 7.72 -5.32
CA SER A 321 -4.96 9.13 -5.44
C SER A 321 -5.64 9.99 -4.38
N THR A 322 -4.88 10.93 -3.81
CA THR A 322 -5.38 12.00 -2.92
C THR A 322 -5.99 13.17 -3.70
N LYS A 323 -5.86 13.17 -5.03
CA LYS A 323 -6.44 14.16 -5.94
C LYS A 323 -7.10 13.50 -7.14
N GLU A 324 -7.56 14.31 -8.10
CA GLU A 324 -8.00 13.80 -9.40
C GLU A 324 -6.89 12.99 -10.08
N GLY A 325 -7.23 11.82 -10.62
CA GLY A 325 -6.28 10.89 -11.23
C GLY A 325 -6.30 9.49 -10.60
N GLY A 326 -5.30 8.69 -10.96
CA GLY A 326 -5.17 7.29 -10.61
C GLY A 326 -3.90 6.69 -11.21
N MET A 327 -3.67 5.41 -10.96
CA MET A 327 -2.48 4.71 -11.46
C MET A 327 -2.57 4.38 -12.95
N TYR A 328 -1.78 5.07 -13.77
CA TYR A 328 -1.54 4.69 -15.17
C TYR A 328 -0.31 3.80 -15.30
N MET A 329 -0.17 3.11 -16.45
CA MET A 329 0.97 2.21 -16.72
C MET A 329 1.16 1.18 -15.61
N ASN A 330 0.08 0.44 -15.36
CA ASN A 330 -0.08 -0.40 -14.18
C ASN A 330 0.99 -1.50 -14.09
N SER A 331 1.58 -1.90 -15.22
CA SER A 331 2.67 -2.87 -15.27
C SER A 331 3.92 -2.46 -14.50
N TYR A 332 4.18 -1.16 -14.31
CA TYR A 332 5.30 -0.67 -13.49
C TYR A 332 5.10 -0.93 -11.99
N PHE A 333 3.85 -1.14 -11.57
CA PHE A 333 3.50 -1.51 -10.19
C PHE A 333 3.30 -3.03 -10.06
N TYR A 334 2.51 -3.63 -10.95
CA TYR A 334 2.19 -5.07 -10.88
C TYR A 334 3.38 -5.97 -11.23
N THR A 335 4.32 -5.55 -12.09
CA THR A 335 5.48 -6.40 -12.43
C THR A 335 6.42 -6.58 -11.24
N PRO A 336 6.80 -5.52 -10.49
CA PRO A 336 7.46 -5.67 -9.21
C PRO A 336 6.77 -6.61 -8.23
N LEU A 337 5.43 -6.49 -8.07
CA LEU A 337 4.67 -7.38 -7.19
C LEU A 337 4.77 -8.84 -7.64
N ASN A 338 4.64 -9.12 -8.93
CA ASN A 338 4.83 -10.46 -9.50
C ASN A 338 6.24 -11.04 -9.22
N GLN A 339 7.24 -10.16 -9.11
CA GLN A 339 8.62 -10.52 -8.79
C GLN A 339 8.88 -10.70 -7.28
N GLY A 340 7.83 -10.63 -6.46
CA GLY A 340 7.91 -10.77 -5.00
C GLY A 340 8.44 -9.53 -4.29
N LYS A 341 8.41 -8.35 -4.93
CA LYS A 341 8.70 -7.08 -4.25
C LYS A 341 7.51 -6.70 -3.37
N ILE A 342 7.82 -5.98 -2.30
CA ILE A 342 6.82 -5.43 -1.39
C ILE A 342 6.03 -4.28 -2.04
N PHE A 343 4.83 -4.00 -1.54
CA PHE A 343 3.97 -2.91 -2.03
C PHE A 343 4.68 -1.56 -2.09
N GLY A 344 5.45 -1.21 -1.06
CA GLY A 344 6.20 0.04 -1.00
C GLY A 344 7.21 0.17 -2.13
N GLU A 345 8.01 -0.86 -2.37
CA GLU A 345 8.99 -0.89 -3.45
C GLU A 345 8.32 -0.90 -4.83
N ALA A 346 7.19 -1.60 -4.99
CA ALA A 346 6.40 -1.55 -6.20
C ALA A 346 5.88 -0.13 -6.49
N MET A 347 5.42 0.58 -5.45
CA MET A 347 4.96 1.97 -5.56
C MET A 347 6.12 2.93 -5.90
N ARG A 348 7.28 2.76 -5.26
CA ARG A 348 8.49 3.56 -5.52
C ARG A 348 8.97 3.39 -6.97
N LEU A 349 9.02 2.14 -7.46
CA LEU A 349 9.38 1.84 -8.85
C LEU A 349 8.32 2.34 -9.85
N TRP A 350 7.05 2.36 -9.46
CA TRP A 350 6.00 2.92 -10.31
C TRP A 350 6.21 4.42 -10.57
N TYR A 351 6.65 5.19 -9.55
CA TYR A 351 7.01 6.60 -9.76
C TYR A 351 8.16 6.80 -10.75
N TRP A 352 9.05 5.82 -10.92
CA TRP A 352 10.12 5.87 -11.92
C TRP A 352 9.61 5.65 -13.37
N ASN A 353 8.31 5.56 -13.57
CA ASN A 353 7.72 5.55 -14.90
C ASN A 353 7.99 6.88 -15.64
N PRO A 354 8.57 6.84 -16.85
CA PRO A 354 8.98 8.05 -17.56
C PRO A 354 7.82 8.90 -18.11
N LEU A 355 6.59 8.37 -18.11
CA LEU A 355 5.39 9.03 -18.66
C LEU A 355 4.43 9.50 -17.57
N HIS A 356 4.36 8.77 -16.45
CA HIS A 356 3.38 8.98 -15.38
C HIS A 356 4.01 8.99 -13.98
N GLY A 357 5.32 9.22 -13.88
CA GLY A 357 6.02 9.50 -12.64
C GLY A 357 5.66 10.87 -12.03
N PRO A 358 6.46 11.38 -11.08
CA PRO A 358 6.23 12.62 -10.32
C PRO A 358 5.86 13.87 -11.14
N SER A 359 6.36 13.95 -12.38
CA SER A 359 6.11 15.07 -13.29
C SER A 359 4.71 15.10 -13.89
N SER A 360 3.94 14.01 -13.79
CA SER A 360 2.57 13.97 -14.29
C SER A 360 1.60 14.57 -13.28
N PRO A 361 0.76 15.55 -13.67
CA PRO A 361 -0.23 16.13 -12.77
C PRO A 361 -1.21 15.12 -12.17
N ASN A 362 -1.36 13.95 -12.77
CA ASN A 362 -2.33 12.92 -12.38
C ASN A 362 -1.76 11.85 -11.44
N SER A 363 -0.44 11.85 -11.18
CA SER A 363 0.26 10.81 -10.42
C SER A 363 0.88 11.30 -9.11
N ILE A 364 1.18 12.60 -8.99
CA ILE A 364 1.87 13.16 -7.82
C ILE A 364 1.12 12.93 -6.50
N GLY A 365 -0.22 12.88 -6.54
CA GLY A 365 -1.05 12.61 -5.37
C GLY A 365 -1.29 11.13 -5.09
N MET A 366 -0.61 10.20 -5.76
CA MET A 366 -0.73 8.79 -5.39
C MET A 366 -0.16 8.53 -3.99
N THR A 367 -0.80 7.64 -3.25
CA THR A 367 -0.39 7.23 -1.90
C THR A 367 -0.67 5.76 -1.69
N LEU A 368 -0.02 5.19 -0.68
CA LEU A 368 -0.18 3.84 -0.19
C LEU A 368 -0.65 3.91 1.27
N LEU A 369 -1.90 3.52 1.51
CA LEU A 369 -2.45 3.38 2.85
C LEU A 369 -2.35 1.90 3.25
N GLY A 370 -1.89 1.63 4.47
CA GLY A 370 -1.64 0.29 4.97
C GLY A 370 -0.15 -0.04 5.07
N ASP A 371 0.16 -1.33 5.07
CA ASP A 371 1.49 -1.83 5.32
C ASP A 371 2.27 -1.99 4.01
N PRO A 372 3.30 -1.16 3.77
CA PRO A 372 4.07 -1.18 2.53
C PRO A 372 4.99 -2.40 2.41
N LEU A 373 5.19 -3.16 3.49
CA LEU A 373 6.10 -4.29 3.53
C LEU A 373 5.43 -5.62 3.12
N LEU A 374 4.14 -5.62 2.81
CA LEU A 374 3.47 -6.84 2.37
C LEU A 374 3.87 -7.19 0.93
N THR A 375 3.80 -8.48 0.61
CA THR A 375 3.86 -9.00 -0.76
C THR A 375 2.46 -9.51 -1.13
N ILE A 376 2.28 -9.93 -2.38
CA ILE A 376 1.15 -10.76 -2.79
C ILE A 376 1.54 -12.23 -2.77
#